data_AF-A0A1L9U1L0-F1
#
_entry.id   AF-A0A1L9U1L0-F1
#
_cell.length_a   1.000
_cell.length_b   1.000
_cell.length_c   1.000
_cell.angle_alpha   90.00
_cell.angle_beta   90.00
_cell.angle_gamma   90.00
#
_symmetry.space_group_name_H-M   'P 1'
#
loop_
_entity.id
_entity.type
_entity.pdbx_description
1 polymer ?
#
loop_
_entity_poly.entity_id
_entity_poly.type
_entity_poly.pdbx_seq_one_letter_code
_entity_poly.pdbx_strand_id
1 'polypeptide(L)'
;MIREQIYRAERRRLEGQKSRSRLPSESAYPPITITNVLPAQATQPGMSSSPPTPEDASICSTKASRLKIAGFRDANVQAYCDWQQSQVANESWKDGFRKACDVALGDGLDLDQIDELSDPEYFKNRGVKWGIARRFVRDIRYWVDNFYCSVDGGESD
;
A
#
# COMPACT_ATOMS: atom_id res chain seq x y z
N MET A 1 23.90 -22.86 -20.16
CA MET A 1 22.48 -22.49 -20.06
C MET A 1 22.09 -22.36 -18.60
N ILE A 2 21.59 -21.20 -18.17
CA ILE A 2 21.22 -20.90 -16.77
C ILE A 2 20.04 -21.78 -16.30
N ARG A 3 19.12 -22.14 -17.20
CA ARG A 3 18.00 -23.05 -16.94
C ARG A 3 18.42 -24.38 -16.28
N GLU A 4 19.47 -25.00 -16.80
CA GLU A 4 20.00 -26.28 -16.29
C GLU A 4 20.49 -26.15 -14.84
N GLN A 5 21.11 -25.02 -14.49
CA GLN A 5 21.62 -24.77 -13.13
C GLN A 5 20.47 -24.55 -12.13
N ILE A 6 19.40 -23.87 -12.55
CA ILE A 6 18.19 -23.68 -11.73
C ILE A 6 17.53 -25.04 -11.43
N TYR A 7 17.38 -25.91 -12.43
CA TYR A 7 16.81 -27.25 -12.21
C TYR A 7 17.64 -28.10 -11.24
N ARG A 8 18.97 -27.98 -11.27
CA ARG A 8 19.87 -28.69 -10.35
C ARG A 8 19.79 -28.14 -8.92
N ALA A 9 19.62 -26.83 -8.77
CA ALA A 9 19.47 -26.19 -7.46
C ALA A 9 18.14 -26.58 -6.79
N GLU A 10 17.04 -26.62 -7.55
CA GLU A 10 15.71 -26.96 -7.01
C GLU A 10 15.63 -28.41 -6.53
N ARG A 11 16.21 -29.36 -7.28
CA ARG A 11 16.24 -30.77 -6.88
C ARG A 11 16.94 -31.00 -5.54
N ARG A 12 18.05 -30.28 -5.29
CA ARG A 12 18.79 -30.37 -4.03
C ARG A 12 17.99 -29.83 -2.84
N ARG A 13 17.14 -28.81 -3.06
CA ARG A 13 16.22 -28.25 -2.06
C ARG A 13 15.16 -29.25 -1.63
N LEU A 14 14.55 -29.94 -2.59
CA LEU A 14 13.52 -30.95 -2.32
C LEU A 14 14.09 -32.17 -1.57
N GLU A 15 15.29 -32.62 -1.95
CA GLU A 15 15.95 -33.75 -1.29
C GLU A 15 16.30 -33.43 0.19
N GLY A 16 16.67 -32.18 0.50
CA GLY A 16 16.95 -31.72 1.86
C GLY A 16 15.72 -31.50 2.76
N GLN A 17 14.52 -31.30 2.19
CA GLN A 17 13.28 -31.15 2.96
C GLN A 17 12.63 -32.48 3.34
N LYS A 18 12.91 -33.56 2.61
CA LYS A 18 12.25 -34.86 2.81
C LYS A 18 12.70 -35.60 4.08
N SER A 19 13.77 -35.16 4.72
CA SER A 19 14.29 -35.75 5.97
C SER A 19 13.84 -35.03 7.25
N ARG A 20 13.07 -33.93 7.16
CA ARG A 20 12.57 -33.19 8.34
C ARG A 20 11.13 -33.51 8.75
N SER A 21 10.44 -34.37 8.00
CA SER A 21 9.11 -34.87 8.34
C SER A 21 9.21 -36.26 8.98
N ARG A 22 9.44 -36.30 10.29
CA ARG A 22 8.98 -37.35 11.24
C ARG A 22 9.68 -37.14 12.58
N LEU A 23 8.99 -36.54 13.54
CA LEU A 23 8.93 -36.92 14.95
C LEU A 23 7.76 -36.15 15.61
N PRO A 24 6.88 -36.80 16.40
CA PRO A 24 5.85 -36.13 17.17
C PRO A 24 6.46 -35.64 18.49
N SER A 25 6.61 -34.33 18.65
CA SER A 25 6.85 -33.74 19.97
C SER A 25 5.54 -33.21 20.52
N GLU A 26 5.10 -33.81 21.62
CA GLU A 26 3.98 -33.38 22.44
C GLU A 26 4.11 -31.89 22.77
N SER A 27 3.19 -31.06 22.28
CA SER A 27 3.12 -29.67 22.70
C SER A 27 2.36 -29.58 24.02
N ALA A 28 3.07 -29.33 25.11
CA ALA A 28 2.55 -29.07 26.45
C ALA A 28 1.96 -27.65 26.55
N TYR A 29 0.88 -27.36 25.83
CA TYR A 29 0.14 -26.12 25.98
C TYR A 29 -1.33 -26.39 26.29
N PRO A 30 -1.90 -25.78 27.34
CA PRO A 30 -3.32 -25.93 27.62
C PRO A 30 -4.16 -25.26 26.51
N PRO A 31 -5.36 -25.80 26.21
CA PRO A 31 -6.26 -25.21 25.22
C PRO A 31 -6.68 -23.79 25.62
N ILE A 32 -6.66 -22.86 24.66
CA ILE A 32 -7.12 -21.48 24.85
C ILE A 32 -8.59 -21.40 24.44
N THR A 33 -9.45 -21.05 25.40
CA THR A 33 -10.87 -20.78 25.16
C THR A 33 -11.08 -19.31 24.80
N ILE A 34 -11.59 -19.04 23.60
CA ILE A 34 -11.99 -17.68 23.18
C ILE A 34 -13.51 -17.55 23.32
N THR A 35 -13.96 -16.73 24.26
CA THR A 35 -15.38 -16.42 24.47
C THR A 35 -15.73 -15.09 23.80
N ASN A 36 -16.53 -15.12 22.74
CA ASN A 36 -17.13 -13.90 22.17
C ASN A 36 -18.30 -13.47 23.06
N VAL A 37 -18.16 -12.33 23.74
CA VAL A 37 -19.26 -11.65 24.43
C VAL A 37 -19.65 -10.39 23.66
N LEU A 38 -20.94 -10.25 23.35
CA LEU A 38 -21.52 -9.03 22.78
C LEU A 38 -21.81 -8.02 23.90
N PRO A 39 -21.49 -6.72 23.74
CA PRO A 39 -21.88 -5.71 24.71
C PRO A 39 -23.41 -5.57 24.76
N ALA A 40 -23.97 -5.61 25.97
CA ALA A 40 -25.38 -5.30 26.19
C ALA A 40 -25.66 -3.83 25.84
N GLN A 41 -26.61 -3.59 24.93
CA GLN A 41 -27.16 -2.26 24.70
C GLN A 41 -27.92 -1.81 25.96
N ALA A 42 -27.37 -0.82 26.65
CA ALA A 42 -28.07 -0.16 27.75
C ALA A 42 -29.19 0.72 27.19
N THR A 43 -30.42 0.33 27.46
CA THR A 43 -31.64 1.14 27.25
C THR A 43 -31.56 2.38 28.14
N GLN A 44 -31.71 3.59 27.58
CA GLN A 44 -31.98 4.81 28.33
C GLN A 44 -33.20 5.54 27.72
N PRO A 45 -34.20 5.96 28.52
CA PRO A 45 -35.37 6.68 28.03
C PRO A 45 -35.26 8.21 28.22
N GLY A 46 -35.82 8.97 27.25
CA GLY A 46 -36.67 10.13 27.55
C GLY A 46 -36.16 11.57 27.38
N MET A 47 -36.64 12.23 26.31
CA MET A 47 -37.23 13.60 26.23
C MET A 47 -36.39 14.91 26.21
N SER A 48 -36.38 15.53 25.01
CA SER A 48 -36.79 16.92 24.61
C SER A 48 -36.20 18.21 25.23
N SER A 49 -35.52 19.03 24.39
CA SER A 49 -35.92 20.41 23.94
C SER A 49 -34.73 21.23 23.34
N SER A 50 -35.04 22.13 22.39
CA SER A 50 -34.24 22.77 21.30
C SER A 50 -33.24 23.92 21.68
N PRO A 51 -32.72 24.78 20.73
CA PRO A 51 -31.53 24.71 19.82
C PRO A 51 -30.57 25.94 20.03
N PRO A 52 -29.70 26.46 19.09
CA PRO A 52 -29.01 25.94 17.89
C PRO A 52 -27.46 26.17 17.89
N THR A 53 -26.66 25.37 17.17
CA THR A 53 -25.35 25.81 16.61
C THR A 53 -24.99 25.07 15.31
N PRO A 54 -24.36 25.73 14.33
CA PRO A 54 -24.01 25.13 13.04
C PRO A 54 -22.55 24.67 13.03
N GLU A 55 -22.28 23.44 13.45
CA GLU A 55 -20.93 22.88 13.37
C GLU A 55 -20.97 21.36 13.43
N ASP A 56 -21.46 20.76 12.37
CA ASP A 56 -20.88 19.48 11.97
C ASP A 56 -20.89 19.43 10.45
N ALA A 57 -19.96 20.18 9.86
CA ALA A 57 -19.30 19.65 8.70
C ALA A 57 -18.60 18.38 9.19
N SER A 58 -19.37 17.29 9.25
CA SER A 58 -18.86 15.95 9.27
C SER A 58 -17.99 15.89 8.04
N ILE A 59 -16.70 16.14 8.23
CA ILE A 59 -15.66 15.65 7.36
C ILE A 59 -15.77 14.15 7.57
N CYS A 60 -16.77 13.57 6.88
CA CYS A 60 -16.71 12.23 6.40
C CYS A 60 -15.44 12.25 5.55
N SER A 61 -14.32 11.99 6.23
CA SER A 61 -13.08 11.61 5.62
C SER A 61 -13.47 10.45 4.75
N THR A 62 -13.74 10.75 3.48
CA THR A 62 -13.94 9.80 2.43
C THR A 62 -12.66 9.01 2.45
N LYS A 63 -12.65 7.91 3.21
CA LYS A 63 -11.50 7.04 3.35
C LYS A 63 -11.14 6.68 1.93
N ALA A 64 -10.08 7.29 1.42
CA ALA A 64 -9.71 7.17 0.03
C ALA A 64 -9.56 5.67 -0.19
N SER A 65 -10.39 5.10 -1.07
CA SER A 65 -10.39 3.66 -1.32
C SER A 65 -8.95 3.26 -1.66
N ARG A 66 -8.43 2.21 -1.01
CA ARG A 66 -7.07 1.69 -1.29
C ARG A 66 -6.85 1.59 -2.79
N LEU A 67 -5.67 1.98 -3.26
CA LEU A 67 -5.27 1.84 -4.64
C LEU A 67 -5.29 0.36 -4.99
N LYS A 68 -6.03 0.00 -6.04
CA LYS A 68 -6.11 -1.38 -6.52
C LYS A 68 -4.94 -1.66 -7.45
N ILE A 69 -3.73 -1.71 -6.91
CA ILE A 69 -2.50 -1.98 -7.67
C ILE A 69 -2.09 -3.43 -7.41
N ALA A 70 -1.99 -4.23 -8.47
CA ALA A 70 -1.48 -5.59 -8.36
C ALA A 70 0.06 -5.60 -8.21
N GLY A 71 0.63 -6.69 -7.70
CA GLY A 71 2.08 -6.88 -7.62
C GLY A 71 2.74 -6.44 -6.29
N PHE A 72 4.06 -6.38 -6.29
CA PHE A 72 4.85 -6.01 -5.11
C PHE A 72 4.87 -4.49 -4.90
N ARG A 73 4.80 -4.06 -3.64
CA ARG A 73 4.67 -2.64 -3.27
C ARG A 73 5.86 -1.79 -3.69
N ASP A 74 7.06 -2.27 -3.41
CA ASP A 74 8.33 -1.67 -3.82
C ASP A 74 8.46 -1.61 -5.35
N ALA A 75 8.10 -2.68 -6.05
CA ALA A 75 8.08 -2.70 -7.51
C ALA A 75 7.09 -1.68 -8.10
N ASN A 76 5.92 -1.51 -7.47
CA ASN A 76 4.93 -0.52 -7.89
C ASN A 76 5.44 0.91 -7.66
N VAL A 77 6.12 1.18 -6.54
CA VAL A 77 6.78 2.47 -6.31
C VAL A 77 7.83 2.73 -7.39
N GLN A 78 8.68 1.75 -7.71
CA GLN A 78 9.67 1.88 -8.77
C GLN A 78 9.02 2.19 -10.13
N ALA A 79 7.98 1.44 -10.52
CA ALA A 79 7.27 1.65 -11.77
C ALA A 79 6.64 3.05 -11.86
N TYR A 80 6.07 3.54 -10.75
CA TYR A 80 5.55 4.89 -10.65
C TYR A 80 6.65 5.96 -10.82
N CYS A 81 7.81 5.76 -10.20
CA CYS A 81 8.95 6.67 -10.32
C CYS A 81 9.51 6.72 -11.74
N ASP A 82 9.58 5.58 -12.43
CA ASP A 82 10.01 5.49 -13.81
C ASP A 82 9.01 6.22 -14.72
N TRP A 83 7.71 6.05 -14.47
CA TRP A 83 6.67 6.81 -15.15
C TRP A 83 6.80 8.32 -14.91
N GLN A 84 6.97 8.79 -13.66
CA GLN A 84 7.16 10.22 -13.37
C GLN A 84 8.36 10.82 -14.12
N GLN A 85 9.49 10.12 -14.16
CA GLN A 85 10.68 10.56 -14.90
C GLN A 85 10.42 10.61 -16.41
N SER A 86 9.57 9.73 -16.96
CA SER A 86 9.19 9.77 -18.38
C SER A 86 8.35 10.99 -18.77
N GLN A 87 7.64 11.60 -17.79
CA GLN A 87 6.79 12.78 -18.02
C GLN A 87 7.59 14.09 -18.11
N VAL A 88 8.90 14.07 -17.84
CA VAL A 88 9.74 15.27 -17.81
C VAL A 88 10.98 15.16 -18.69
N ALA A 89 11.22 16.19 -19.50
CA ALA A 89 12.44 16.28 -20.31
C ALA A 89 13.62 16.93 -19.57
N ASN A 90 13.35 17.72 -18.53
CA ASN A 90 14.38 18.43 -17.79
C ASN A 90 15.11 17.49 -16.80
N GLU A 91 16.43 17.35 -16.96
CA GLU A 91 17.24 16.45 -16.12
C GLU A 91 17.22 16.84 -14.63
N SER A 92 17.22 18.13 -14.29
CA SER A 92 17.11 18.56 -12.88
C SER A 92 15.76 18.20 -12.27
N TRP A 93 14.71 18.09 -13.08
CA TRP A 93 13.39 17.64 -12.60
C TRP A 93 13.35 16.12 -12.44
N LYS A 94 13.98 15.37 -13.37
CA LYS A 94 14.17 13.92 -13.22
C LYS A 94 14.94 13.58 -11.95
N ASP A 95 16.04 14.28 -11.67
CA ASP A 95 16.80 14.11 -10.42
C ASP A 95 15.93 14.37 -9.18
N GLY A 96 15.05 15.37 -9.26
CA GLY A 96 14.07 15.65 -8.22
C GLY A 96 13.11 14.48 -7.98
N PHE A 97 12.59 13.88 -9.04
CA PHE A 97 11.71 12.71 -8.94
C PHE A 97 12.45 11.46 -8.48
N ARG A 98 13.68 11.25 -8.93
CA ARG A 98 14.54 10.17 -8.45
C ARG A 98 14.77 10.28 -6.95
N LYS A 99 15.09 11.48 -6.46
CA LYS A 99 15.23 11.73 -5.03
C LYS A 99 13.94 11.45 -4.25
N ALA A 100 12.78 11.83 -4.77
CA ALA A 100 11.50 11.49 -4.14
C ALA A 100 11.27 9.97 -4.09
N CYS A 101 11.69 9.25 -5.14
CA CYS A 101 11.67 7.79 -5.18
C CYS A 101 12.57 7.16 -4.12
N ASP A 102 13.82 7.61 -4.05
CA ASP A 102 14.81 7.11 -3.08
C ASP A 102 14.33 7.33 -1.65
N VAL A 103 13.68 8.47 -1.38
CA VAL A 103 13.02 8.77 -0.10
C VAL A 103 11.89 7.77 0.18
N ALA A 104 10.99 7.54 -0.77
CA ALA A 104 9.86 6.64 -0.58
C ALA A 104 10.33 5.20 -0.30
N LEU A 105 11.24 4.68 -1.14
CA LEU A 105 11.78 3.32 -0.98
C LEU A 105 12.64 3.18 0.28
N GLY A 106 13.48 4.18 0.58
CA GLY A 106 14.35 4.20 1.76
C GLY A 106 13.58 4.20 3.07
N ASP A 107 12.46 4.93 3.13
CA ASP A 107 11.59 5.00 4.31
C ASP A 107 10.50 3.91 4.29
N GLY A 108 10.48 3.03 3.29
CA GLY A 108 9.56 1.90 3.17
C GLY A 108 8.10 2.30 2.88
N LEU A 109 7.89 3.45 2.24
CA LEU A 109 6.57 3.95 1.86
C LEU A 109 6.09 3.29 0.57
N ASP A 110 4.87 2.74 0.60
CA ASP A 110 4.16 2.30 -0.60
C ASP A 110 3.26 3.42 -1.18
N LEU A 111 2.78 3.22 -2.42
CA LEU A 111 1.93 4.22 -3.09
C LEU A 111 0.61 4.47 -2.37
N ASP A 112 0.05 3.47 -1.67
CA ASP A 112 -1.16 3.61 -0.86
C ASP A 112 -0.93 4.60 0.29
N GLN A 113 0.17 4.44 1.03
CA GLN A 113 0.53 5.30 2.15
C GLN A 113 0.84 6.72 1.71
N ILE A 114 1.54 6.88 0.58
CA ILE A 114 1.87 8.22 0.06
C ILE A 114 0.60 8.94 -0.37
N ASP A 115 -0.34 8.24 -1.01
CA ASP A 115 -1.63 8.78 -1.41
C ASP A 115 -2.54 9.09 -0.21
N GLU A 116 -2.58 8.21 0.80
CA GLU A 116 -3.37 8.40 2.02
C GLU A 116 -2.93 9.65 2.80
N LEU A 117 -1.62 9.85 2.94
CA LEU A 117 -1.09 11.06 3.60
C LEU A 117 -1.29 12.31 2.74
N SER A 118 -1.20 12.16 1.41
CA SER A 118 -1.34 13.25 0.45
C SER A 118 -0.55 14.51 0.81
N ASP A 119 0.60 14.36 1.48
CA ASP A 119 1.39 15.44 2.06
C ASP A 119 2.72 15.67 1.29
N PRO A 120 2.81 16.74 0.48
CA PRO A 120 4.05 17.08 -0.19
C PRO A 120 5.15 17.58 0.76
N GLU A 121 4.81 18.07 1.97
CA GLU A 121 5.79 18.60 2.91
C GLU A 121 6.75 17.50 3.39
N TYR A 122 6.28 16.26 3.53
CA TYR A 122 7.11 15.10 3.85
C TYR A 122 8.33 14.96 2.92
N PHE A 123 8.14 15.10 1.60
CA PHE A 123 9.21 14.98 0.62
C PHE A 123 10.03 16.27 0.53
N LYS A 124 9.38 17.43 0.66
CA LYS A 124 10.07 18.73 0.69
C LYS A 124 11.08 18.81 1.83
N ASN A 125 10.70 18.35 3.02
CA ASN A 125 11.55 18.34 4.20
C ASN A 125 12.76 17.38 4.06
N ARG A 126 12.70 16.42 3.12
CA ARG A 126 13.83 15.57 2.72
C ARG A 126 14.62 16.13 1.54
N GLY A 127 14.36 17.37 1.17
CA GLY A 127 15.09 18.13 0.16
C GLY A 127 14.65 17.85 -1.27
N VAL A 128 13.41 17.40 -1.49
CA VAL A 128 12.77 17.43 -2.81
C VAL A 128 12.23 18.85 -3.06
N LYS A 129 12.34 19.38 -4.27
CA LYS A 129 11.77 20.70 -4.60
C LYS A 129 10.25 20.67 -4.41
N TRP A 130 9.66 21.73 -3.85
CA TRP A 130 8.22 21.83 -3.57
C TRP A 130 7.33 21.41 -4.74
N GLY A 131 7.59 21.93 -5.94
CA GLY A 131 6.80 21.61 -7.13
C GLY A 131 6.85 20.12 -7.51
N ILE A 132 8.02 19.49 -7.34
CA ILE A 132 8.22 18.07 -7.60
C ILE A 132 7.50 17.24 -6.55
N ALA A 133 7.67 17.55 -5.27
CA ALA A 133 6.96 16.88 -4.18
C ALA A 133 5.44 16.93 -4.37
N ARG A 134 4.91 18.11 -4.75
CA ARG A 134 3.48 18.30 -5.00
C ARG A 134 2.97 17.51 -6.21
N ARG A 135 3.79 17.33 -7.26
CA ARG A 135 3.45 16.46 -8.39
C ARG A 135 3.48 14.99 -8.01
N PHE A 136 4.57 14.58 -7.37
CA PHE A 136 4.83 13.20 -6.95
C PHE A 136 3.71 12.63 -6.08
N VAL A 137 3.08 13.44 -5.22
CA VAL A 137 1.94 12.97 -4.43
C VAL A 137 0.65 12.97 -5.25
N ARG A 138 0.32 14.08 -5.92
CA ARG A 138 -0.99 14.24 -6.58
C ARG A 138 -1.19 13.29 -7.77
N ASP A 139 -0.12 12.91 -8.47
CA ASP A 139 -0.25 12.12 -9.70
C ASP A 139 -0.39 10.61 -9.46
N ILE A 140 -0.33 10.14 -8.21
CA ILE A 140 -0.45 8.69 -7.89
C ILE A 140 -1.79 8.14 -8.38
N ARG A 141 -2.91 8.77 -8.00
CA ARG A 141 -4.26 8.36 -8.45
C ARG A 141 -4.38 8.35 -9.97
N TYR A 142 -3.88 9.40 -10.61
CA TYR A 142 -3.87 9.49 -12.07
C TYR A 142 -3.11 8.32 -12.69
N TRP A 143 -1.93 7.99 -12.18
CA TRP A 143 -1.18 6.86 -12.68
C TRP A 143 -1.91 5.53 -12.47
N VAL A 144 -2.48 5.29 -11.29
CA VAL A 144 -3.23 4.06 -11.00
C VAL A 144 -4.43 3.90 -11.94
N ASP A 145 -5.19 4.97 -12.15
CA ASP A 145 -6.39 4.93 -12.98
C ASP A 145 -6.07 4.61 -14.46
N ASN A 146 -4.95 5.11 -14.98
CA ASN A 146 -4.56 4.93 -16.39
C ASN A 146 -3.83 3.61 -16.68
N PHE A 147 -3.19 2.99 -15.67
CA PHE A 147 -2.35 1.80 -15.89
C PHE A 147 -2.91 0.52 -15.23
N TYR A 148 -3.90 0.64 -14.32
CA TYR A 148 -4.43 -0.51 -13.58
C TYR A 148 -5.96 -0.61 -13.55
N CYS A 149 -6.70 0.45 -13.87
CA CYS A 149 -8.17 0.42 -13.87
C CYS A 149 -8.81 0.08 -15.22
N SER A 150 -8.02 -0.25 -16.25
CA SER A 150 -8.52 -0.59 -17.61
C SER A 150 -8.78 -2.09 -17.86
N VAL A 151 -8.74 -2.95 -16.84
CA VAL A 151 -9.00 -4.40 -17.02
C VAL A 151 -10.39 -4.75 -16.51
N ASP A 152 -11.43 -4.36 -17.24
CA ASP A 152 -12.82 -4.84 -17.03
C ASP A 152 -13.69 -4.68 -18.31
N GLY A 153 -13.11 -4.85 -19.50
CA GLY A 153 -13.86 -4.62 -20.75
C GLY A 153 -13.35 -5.41 -21.94
N GLY A 154 -13.39 -6.75 -21.87
CA GLY A 154 -12.98 -7.56 -23.01
C GLY A 154 -13.23 -9.05 -22.87
N GLU A 155 -14.47 -9.47 -22.62
CA GLU A 155 -14.91 -10.82 -23.01
C GLU A 155 -16.43 -10.82 -23.25
N SER A 156 -16.81 -10.80 -24.52
CA SER A 156 -18.11 -11.25 -25.02
C SER A 156 -17.90 -11.65 -26.46
N ASP A 157 -17.69 -12.95 -26.64
CA ASP A 157 -17.76 -13.68 -27.91
C ASP A 157 -19.24 -13.82 -28.34
#